data_AF-X5VNM5-F1
#
_entry.id   AF-X5VNM5-F1
#
_cell.length_a   1.000
_cell.length_b   1.000
_cell.length_c   1.000
_cell.angle_alpha   90.00
_cell.angle_beta   90.00
_cell.angle_gamma   90.00
#
_symmetry.space_group_name_H-M   'P 1'
#
loop_
_entity.id
_entity.type
_entity.pdbx_description
1 polymer ?
#
loop_
_entity_poly.entity_id
_entity_poly.type
_entity_poly.pdbx_seq_one_letter_code
_entity_poly.pdbx_strand_id
1 'polypeptide(L)'
;MLNNKPIWPILAVILGISLTACKILPTPSGDSGNAAVFNPDKMVEEIWAAKVVPYLQQKAGPFVQVHALAKTDPASAGAKYGNPNKQANSPWTFAVRVEGKIIAANTQSRAATMDVDVDGDGKADARVQIGPAMRGTALRDSLDFIQFNDFTNQIDFAQFGKAFNAYAVKALFAKLPRDALEGRTAKVLGAYTLESGQDLPLVTPAEAEIGRKP
;
A
#
# COMPACT_ATOMS: atom_id res chain seq x y z
N MET A 1 -2.81 69.71 43.51
CA MET A 1 -2.58 69.73 44.97
C MET A 1 -3.37 68.60 45.60
N LEU A 2 -2.75 67.91 46.58
CA LEU A 2 -3.27 66.82 47.46
C LEU A 2 -3.55 65.48 46.75
N ASN A 3 -2.69 64.46 46.85
CA ASN A 3 -2.35 63.60 48.01
C ASN A 3 -3.52 62.76 48.52
N ASN A 4 -3.54 61.46 48.17
CA ASN A 4 -3.95 60.36 49.04
C ASN A 4 -3.59 58.99 48.42
N LYS A 5 -2.71 58.24 49.11
CA LYS A 5 -2.54 56.79 48.94
C LYS A 5 -3.55 56.06 49.83
N PRO A 6 -4.04 54.88 49.39
CA PRO A 6 -3.85 53.66 50.19
C PRO A 6 -3.45 52.47 49.28
N ILE A 7 -2.27 51.86 49.44
CA ILE A 7 -2.04 50.61 50.21
C ILE A 7 -3.08 49.51 49.92
N TRP A 8 -2.76 48.57 49.01
CA TRP A 8 -2.90 47.10 49.18
C TRP A 8 -2.32 46.33 47.94
N PRO A 9 -2.13 44.98 47.96
CA PRO A 9 -0.89 44.25 48.27
C PRO A 9 -0.07 43.81 47.06
N ILE A 10 1.18 43.49 47.40
CA ILE A 10 2.13 42.63 46.68
C ILE A 10 1.43 41.35 46.17
N LEU A 11 1.31 41.23 44.85
CA LEU A 11 0.98 39.97 44.19
C LEU A 11 2.30 39.18 44.06
N ALA A 12 2.53 38.26 44.98
CA ALA A 12 3.67 37.34 44.91
C ALA A 12 3.48 36.39 43.73
N VAL A 13 4.40 36.48 42.77
CA VAL A 13 4.56 35.51 41.67
C VAL A 13 5.05 34.20 42.27
N ILE A 14 4.20 33.17 42.27
CA ILE A 14 4.63 31.78 42.47
C ILE A 14 4.47 31.09 41.13
N LEU A 15 5.59 31.01 40.40
CA LEU A 15 5.71 30.22 39.18
C LEU A 15 5.92 28.75 39.61
N GLY A 16 4.82 28.05 39.87
CA GLY A 16 4.83 26.61 40.09
C GLY A 16 4.99 25.89 38.77
N ILE A 17 6.20 25.44 38.45
CA ILE A 17 6.44 24.52 37.33
C ILE A 17 5.83 23.17 37.73
N SER A 18 4.61 22.89 37.27
CA SER A 18 4.03 21.56 37.34
C SER A 18 4.75 20.68 36.32
N LEU A 19 5.73 19.90 36.78
CA LEU A 19 6.22 18.74 36.07
C LEU A 19 5.09 17.70 36.05
N THR A 20 4.17 17.82 35.09
CA THR A 20 3.27 16.72 34.76
C THR A 20 4.14 15.58 34.26
N ALA A 21 4.24 14.55 35.11
CA ALA A 21 4.95 13.33 34.84
C ALA A 21 4.53 12.75 33.49
N CYS A 22 5.44 12.77 32.51
CA CYS A 22 5.39 11.79 31.45
C CYS A 22 5.50 10.42 32.14
N LYS A 23 4.41 9.65 32.13
CA LYS A 23 4.44 8.25 32.52
C LYS A 23 5.31 7.51 31.51
N ILE A 24 6.57 7.32 31.86
CA ILE A 24 7.50 6.44 31.16
C ILE A 24 6.90 5.04 31.25
N LEU A 25 6.41 4.53 30.12
CA LEU A 25 5.99 3.14 30.02
C LEU A 25 7.23 2.26 30.20
N PRO A 26 7.19 1.23 31.06
CA PRO A 26 8.27 0.28 31.16
C PRO A 26 8.52 -0.34 29.78
N THR A 27 9.72 -0.16 29.23
CA THR A 27 10.24 -1.09 28.22
C THR A 27 10.39 -2.43 28.92
N PRO A 28 9.69 -3.49 28.51
CA PRO A 28 9.87 -4.80 29.13
C PRO A 28 11.32 -5.21 28.91
N SER A 29 12.07 -5.28 30.01
CA SER A 29 13.35 -5.97 30.06
C SER A 29 13.03 -7.46 29.97
N GLY A 30 13.70 -8.14 29.05
CA GLY A 30 13.24 -9.39 28.45
C GLY A 30 12.91 -10.53 29.41
N ASP A 31 11.75 -11.14 29.16
CA ASP A 31 11.54 -12.56 29.35
C ASP A 31 11.76 -13.25 27.99
N SER A 32 12.84 -14.01 27.91
CA SER A 32 13.16 -14.86 26.76
C SER A 32 12.39 -16.18 26.90
N GLY A 33 11.10 -16.15 26.54
CA GLY A 33 10.25 -17.33 26.47
C GLY A 33 9.43 -17.34 25.18
N ASN A 34 9.97 -17.95 24.12
CA ASN A 34 9.28 -18.31 22.87
C ASN A 34 8.30 -17.26 22.27
N ALA A 35 8.62 -15.98 22.33
CA ALA A 35 8.00 -15.03 21.41
C ALA A 35 8.52 -15.35 20.00
N ALA A 36 7.62 -15.73 19.08
CA ALA A 36 8.00 -15.95 17.69
C ALA A 36 8.70 -14.69 17.16
N VAL A 37 9.95 -14.84 16.68
CA VAL A 37 10.69 -13.73 16.06
C VAL A 37 9.88 -13.23 14.87
N PHE A 38 9.62 -11.92 14.81
CA PHE A 38 8.91 -11.30 13.69
C PHE A 38 9.60 -11.66 12.38
N ASN A 39 8.89 -12.39 11.52
CA ASN A 39 9.39 -12.86 10.24
C ASN A 39 8.36 -12.54 9.15
N PRO A 40 8.44 -11.34 8.54
CA PRO A 40 7.43 -10.88 7.59
C PRO A 40 7.40 -11.76 6.32
N ASP A 41 8.53 -12.29 5.87
CA ASP A 41 8.58 -13.16 4.69
C ASP A 41 7.76 -14.44 4.90
N LYS A 42 7.95 -15.09 6.06
CA LYS A 42 7.19 -16.30 6.42
C LYS A 42 5.70 -16.00 6.61
N MET A 43 5.37 -14.89 7.27
CA MET A 43 3.96 -14.48 7.45
C MET A 43 3.25 -14.27 6.11
N VAL A 44 3.91 -13.66 5.12
CA VAL A 44 3.36 -13.47 3.77
C VAL A 44 3.17 -14.81 3.07
N GLU A 45 4.19 -15.67 3.09
CA GLU A 45 4.14 -17.00 2.47
C GLU A 45 2.96 -17.83 2.98
N GLU A 46 2.73 -17.83 4.30
CA GLU A 46 1.65 -18.60 4.95
C GLU A 46 0.24 -18.15 4.52
N ILE A 47 0.04 -16.86 4.23
CA ILE A 47 -1.29 -16.32 3.89
C ILE A 47 -1.51 -16.14 2.39
N TRP A 48 -0.46 -16.17 1.56
CA TRP A 48 -0.55 -15.75 0.17
C TRP A 48 -1.59 -16.55 -0.64
N ALA A 49 -1.39 -17.86 -0.73
CA ALA A 49 -2.25 -18.72 -1.52
C ALA A 49 -3.62 -18.95 -0.84
N ALA A 50 -3.64 -19.01 0.49
CA ALA A 50 -4.83 -19.35 1.26
C ALA A 50 -5.79 -18.17 1.48
N LYS A 51 -5.30 -16.93 1.49
CA LYS A 51 -6.09 -15.74 1.83
C LYS A 51 -5.94 -14.61 0.81
N VAL A 52 -4.71 -14.20 0.50
CA VAL A 52 -4.45 -12.99 -0.33
C VAL A 52 -5.04 -13.16 -1.73
N VAL A 53 -4.68 -14.23 -2.43
CA VAL A 53 -5.13 -14.47 -3.80
C VAL A 53 -6.66 -14.63 -3.87
N PRO A 54 -7.31 -15.52 -3.09
CA PRO A 54 -8.76 -15.64 -3.10
C PRO A 54 -9.50 -14.33 -2.78
N TYR A 55 -8.99 -13.56 -1.81
CA TYR A 55 -9.56 -12.26 -1.47
C TYR A 55 -9.51 -11.29 -2.66
N LEU A 56 -8.34 -11.14 -3.29
CA LEU A 56 -8.20 -10.25 -4.45
C LEU A 56 -9.06 -10.71 -5.62
N GLN A 57 -9.15 -12.02 -5.87
CA GLN A 57 -10.03 -12.55 -6.92
C GLN A 57 -11.50 -12.21 -6.67
N GLN A 58 -11.96 -12.27 -5.42
CA GLN A 58 -13.33 -11.89 -5.08
C GLN A 58 -13.54 -10.37 -5.14
N LYS A 59 -12.57 -9.60 -4.64
CA LYS A 59 -12.70 -8.15 -4.43
C LYS A 59 -12.46 -7.33 -5.69
N ALA A 60 -11.58 -7.78 -6.59
CA ALA A 60 -11.16 -7.00 -7.74
C ALA A 60 -12.27 -6.81 -8.79
N GLY A 61 -12.33 -5.62 -9.38
CA GLY A 61 -13.16 -5.33 -10.55
C GLY A 61 -12.34 -5.10 -11.82
N PRO A 62 -12.97 -5.02 -13.01
CA PRO A 62 -12.28 -4.62 -14.25
C PRO A 62 -11.68 -3.21 -14.11
N PHE A 63 -10.41 -3.05 -14.50
CA PHE A 63 -9.65 -1.82 -14.26
C PHE A 63 -10.38 -0.54 -14.71
N VAL A 64 -10.92 -0.51 -15.94
CA VAL A 64 -11.64 0.66 -16.49
C VAL A 64 -12.81 1.07 -15.58
N GLN A 65 -13.60 0.10 -15.12
CA GLN A 65 -14.76 0.36 -14.26
C GLN A 65 -14.34 0.84 -12.87
N VAL A 66 -13.33 0.18 -12.28
CA VAL A 66 -12.82 0.54 -10.96
C VAL A 66 -12.19 1.93 -11.00
N HIS A 67 -11.38 2.24 -12.00
CA HIS A 67 -10.68 3.51 -12.13
C HIS A 67 -11.63 4.68 -12.42
N ALA A 68 -12.64 4.46 -13.28
CA ALA A 68 -13.69 5.46 -13.52
C ALA A 68 -14.46 5.79 -12.23
N LEU A 69 -14.89 4.76 -11.47
CA LEU A 69 -15.59 4.98 -10.20
C LEU A 69 -14.69 5.60 -9.15
N ALA A 70 -13.42 5.19 -9.08
CA ALA A 70 -12.44 5.74 -8.14
C ALA A 70 -12.23 7.25 -8.33
N LYS A 71 -12.31 7.74 -9.58
CA LYS A 71 -12.18 9.17 -9.89
C LYS A 71 -13.44 9.98 -9.54
N THR A 72 -14.62 9.39 -9.65
CA THR A 72 -15.91 10.10 -9.47
C THR A 72 -16.47 9.96 -8.06
N ASP A 73 -16.35 8.78 -7.46
CA ASP A 73 -16.76 8.46 -6.09
C ASP A 73 -15.76 7.47 -5.45
N PRO A 74 -14.62 7.99 -4.94
CA PRO A 74 -13.60 7.17 -4.30
C PRO A 74 -14.12 6.37 -3.10
N ALA A 75 -15.13 6.87 -2.37
CA ALA A 75 -15.68 6.20 -1.21
C ALA A 75 -16.47 4.95 -1.60
N SER A 76 -17.35 5.05 -2.60
CA SER A 76 -18.08 3.89 -3.13
C SER A 76 -17.14 2.89 -3.83
N ALA A 77 -16.15 3.37 -4.58
CA ALA A 77 -15.10 2.50 -5.13
C ALA A 77 -14.34 1.77 -4.01
N GLY A 78 -14.04 2.48 -2.92
CA GLY A 78 -13.31 1.98 -1.77
C GLY A 78 -14.07 0.90 -1.03
N ALA A 79 -15.36 1.10 -0.79
CA ALA A 79 -16.24 0.09 -0.20
C ALA A 79 -16.32 -1.17 -1.07
N LYS A 80 -16.45 -1.00 -2.39
CA LYS A 80 -16.65 -2.12 -3.33
C LYS A 80 -15.36 -2.89 -3.64
N TYR A 81 -14.30 -2.18 -4.02
CA TYR A 81 -13.07 -2.75 -4.58
C TYR A 81 -11.82 -2.52 -3.72
N GLY A 82 -11.92 -1.74 -2.64
CA GLY A 82 -10.79 -1.45 -1.76
C GLY A 82 -10.94 -1.98 -0.35
N ASN A 83 -10.04 -1.55 0.53
CA ASN A 83 -10.09 -1.81 1.97
C ASN A 83 -10.91 -0.73 2.68
N PRO A 84 -12.17 -0.98 3.10
CA PRO A 84 -13.00 0.00 3.79
C PRO A 84 -12.46 0.37 5.19
N ASN A 85 -11.60 -0.48 5.76
CA ASN A 85 -11.02 -0.32 7.09
C ASN A 85 -9.65 0.39 7.05
N LYS A 86 -9.27 1.00 5.91
CA LYS A 86 -8.01 1.75 5.80
C LYS A 86 -7.92 2.81 6.90
N GLN A 87 -6.69 3.16 7.30
CA GLN A 87 -6.48 4.21 8.28
C GLN A 87 -7.09 5.55 7.81
N ALA A 88 -7.53 6.36 8.77
CA ALA A 88 -8.00 7.71 8.50
C ALA A 88 -6.94 8.49 7.69
N ASN A 89 -7.38 9.25 6.70
CA ASN A 89 -6.52 10.04 5.79
C ASN A 89 -5.53 9.25 4.92
N SER A 90 -5.48 7.91 5.00
CA SER A 90 -4.74 7.12 4.02
C SER A 90 -5.45 7.15 2.66
N PRO A 91 -4.70 7.17 1.55
CA PRO A 91 -5.27 7.11 0.22
C PRO A 91 -6.05 5.82 0.00
N TRP A 92 -7.05 5.86 -0.87
CA TRP A 92 -7.74 4.64 -1.27
C TRP A 92 -6.81 3.74 -2.07
N THR A 93 -6.95 2.43 -1.85
CA THR A 93 -6.25 1.40 -2.60
C THR A 93 -7.29 0.40 -3.09
N PHE A 94 -7.22 0.04 -4.37
CA PHE A 94 -8.25 -0.76 -5.03
C PHE A 94 -7.67 -2.01 -5.66
N ALA A 95 -8.35 -3.14 -5.48
CA ALA A 95 -8.11 -4.38 -6.18
C ALA A 95 -8.67 -4.30 -7.61
N VAL A 96 -7.88 -4.68 -8.60
CA VAL A 96 -8.20 -4.55 -10.03
C VAL A 96 -7.78 -5.77 -10.83
N ARG A 97 -8.53 -6.02 -11.91
CA ARG A 97 -8.13 -6.86 -13.03
C ARG A 97 -7.74 -5.97 -14.20
N VAL A 98 -6.47 -6.04 -14.60
CA VAL A 98 -5.93 -5.36 -15.78
C VAL A 98 -5.77 -6.41 -16.87
N GLU A 99 -6.53 -6.26 -17.95
CA GLU A 99 -6.44 -7.13 -19.12
C GLU A 99 -6.28 -6.26 -20.36
N GLY A 100 -5.22 -6.49 -21.13
CA GLY A 100 -4.88 -5.58 -22.22
C GLY A 100 -3.60 -5.92 -22.95
N LYS A 101 -3.21 -5.05 -23.87
CA LYS A 101 -1.98 -5.19 -24.67
C LYS A 101 -0.84 -4.41 -24.01
N ILE A 102 0.34 -5.03 -23.91
CA ILE A 102 1.55 -4.33 -23.49
C ILE A 102 2.01 -3.45 -24.65
N ILE A 103 2.06 -2.14 -24.44
CA ILE A 103 2.47 -1.18 -25.47
C ILE A 103 3.84 -0.56 -25.22
N ALA A 104 4.36 -0.63 -23.99
CA ALA A 104 5.72 -0.25 -23.66
C ALA A 104 6.23 -1.08 -22.48
N ALA A 105 7.54 -1.38 -22.47
CA ALA A 105 8.17 -2.05 -21.33
C ALA A 105 9.50 -1.37 -20.94
N ASN A 106 9.63 -0.97 -19.69
CA ASN A 106 10.90 -0.52 -19.13
C ASN A 106 11.51 -1.66 -18.29
N THR A 107 12.44 -2.41 -18.87
CA THR A 107 13.14 -3.51 -18.19
C THR A 107 14.58 -3.21 -17.77
N GLN A 108 15.06 -2.00 -18.08
CA GLN A 108 16.42 -1.55 -17.73
C GLN A 108 16.54 -1.14 -16.26
N SER A 109 15.45 -0.65 -15.67
CA SER A 109 15.39 -0.25 -14.26
C SER A 109 15.13 -1.43 -13.33
N ARG A 110 15.65 -1.38 -12.10
CA ARG A 110 15.26 -2.30 -11.02
C ARG A 110 13.78 -2.20 -10.67
N ALA A 111 13.18 -1.04 -10.84
CA ALA A 111 11.74 -0.83 -10.73
C ALA A 111 11.10 -0.95 -12.12
N ALA A 112 11.32 -2.09 -12.79
CA ALA A 112 10.82 -2.31 -14.12
C ALA A 112 9.29 -2.34 -14.14
N THR A 113 8.73 -1.86 -15.24
CA THR A 113 7.29 -1.78 -15.47
C THR A 113 6.93 -2.15 -16.90
N MET A 114 5.67 -2.51 -17.09
CA MET A 114 5.04 -2.60 -18.41
C MET A 114 3.78 -1.73 -18.42
N ASP A 115 3.60 -0.99 -19.50
CA ASP A 115 2.45 -0.12 -19.70
C ASP A 115 1.43 -0.85 -20.56
N VAL A 116 0.19 -0.92 -20.06
CA VAL A 116 -0.89 -1.75 -20.61
C VAL A 116 -2.02 -0.86 -21.10
N ASP A 117 -2.37 -1.05 -22.36
CA ASP A 117 -3.56 -0.53 -23.03
C ASP A 117 -4.70 -1.52 -22.79
N VAL A 118 -5.73 -1.10 -22.05
CA VAL A 118 -6.85 -1.98 -21.67
C VAL A 118 -8.12 -1.74 -22.49
N ASP A 119 -8.18 -0.66 -23.26
CA ASP A 119 -9.35 -0.29 -24.07
C ASP A 119 -9.12 -0.36 -25.58
N GLY A 120 -7.88 -0.57 -26.01
CA GLY A 120 -7.46 -0.76 -27.39
C GLY A 120 -7.25 0.53 -28.17
N ASP A 121 -7.17 1.69 -27.51
CA ASP A 121 -6.98 2.99 -28.17
C ASP A 121 -5.51 3.28 -28.56
N GLY A 122 -4.59 2.39 -28.20
CA GLY A 122 -3.16 2.52 -28.46
C GLY A 122 -2.40 3.34 -27.43
N LYS A 123 -3.03 3.77 -26.33
CA LYS A 123 -2.42 4.47 -25.20
C LYS A 123 -2.46 3.58 -23.96
N ALA A 124 -1.57 3.88 -23.03
CA ALA A 124 -1.51 3.14 -21.78
C ALA A 124 -2.53 3.69 -20.80
N ASP A 125 -3.26 2.79 -20.14
CA ASP A 125 -4.21 3.12 -19.09
C ASP A 125 -3.68 2.75 -17.70
N ALA A 126 -2.84 1.72 -17.63
CA ALA A 126 -2.28 1.19 -16.40
C ALA A 126 -0.79 0.89 -16.56
N ARG A 127 -0.02 1.11 -15.50
CA ARG A 127 1.38 0.71 -15.43
C ARG A 127 1.53 -0.43 -14.43
N VAL A 128 1.91 -1.61 -14.90
CA VAL A 128 2.10 -2.79 -14.04
C VAL A 128 3.57 -2.93 -13.65
N GLN A 129 3.83 -3.09 -12.36
CA GLN A 129 5.18 -3.37 -11.85
C GLN A 129 5.59 -4.81 -12.17
N ILE A 130 6.78 -5.00 -12.74
CA ILE A 130 7.34 -6.33 -13.06
C ILE A 130 8.70 -6.61 -12.36
N GLY A 131 9.19 -5.64 -11.58
CA GLY A 131 10.34 -5.79 -10.69
C GLY A 131 11.69 -5.95 -11.38
N PRO A 132 12.78 -6.29 -10.67
CA PRO A 132 12.82 -7.06 -9.43
C PRO A 132 12.55 -6.28 -8.13
N ALA A 133 12.39 -4.96 -8.16
CA ALA A 133 12.07 -4.14 -6.98
C ALA A 133 10.73 -3.41 -7.16
N MET A 134 9.64 -4.05 -6.73
CA MET A 134 8.31 -3.42 -6.68
C MET A 134 8.23 -2.45 -5.50
N ARG A 135 7.60 -1.31 -5.72
CA ARG A 135 7.47 -0.18 -4.79
C ARG A 135 6.04 -0.07 -4.25
N GLY A 136 5.89 0.74 -3.21
CA GLY A 136 4.61 1.05 -2.58
C GLY A 136 4.08 -0.07 -1.69
N THR A 137 2.83 0.08 -1.25
CA THR A 137 2.17 -0.82 -0.29
C THR A 137 0.80 -1.29 -0.77
N ALA A 138 0.47 -1.05 -2.05
CA ALA A 138 -0.86 -1.26 -2.60
C ALA A 138 -1.42 -2.68 -2.34
N LEU A 139 -0.62 -3.74 -2.48
CA LEU A 139 -1.12 -5.09 -2.19
C LEU A 139 -1.53 -5.23 -0.73
N ARG A 140 -0.64 -4.92 0.23
CA ARG A 140 -0.93 -4.99 1.66
C ARG A 140 -2.14 -4.13 2.03
N ASP A 141 -2.19 -2.90 1.54
CA ASP A 141 -3.20 -1.91 1.94
C ASP A 141 -4.57 -2.17 1.31
N SER A 142 -4.64 -3.00 0.27
CA SER A 142 -5.91 -3.43 -0.34
C SER A 142 -6.66 -4.50 0.46
N LEU A 143 -6.01 -5.14 1.45
CA LEU A 143 -6.56 -6.28 2.19
C LEU A 143 -7.23 -5.81 3.48
N ASP A 144 -8.54 -6.04 3.62
CA ASP A 144 -9.30 -5.60 4.81
C ASP A 144 -9.02 -6.42 6.08
N PHE A 145 -8.43 -7.60 5.94
CA PHE A 145 -8.02 -8.48 7.04
C PHE A 145 -6.58 -8.24 7.51
N ILE A 146 -5.89 -7.23 6.94
CA ILE A 146 -4.55 -6.82 7.37
C ILE A 146 -4.63 -5.35 7.80
N GLN A 147 -4.47 -5.11 9.10
CA GLN A 147 -4.56 -3.79 9.70
C GLN A 147 -3.27 -3.45 10.43
N PHE A 148 -2.98 -2.16 10.54
CA PHE A 148 -1.79 -1.71 11.27
C PHE A 148 -1.78 -2.18 12.74
N ASN A 149 -2.96 -2.25 13.37
CA ASN A 149 -3.10 -2.69 14.75
C ASN A 149 -2.79 -4.18 14.96
N ASP A 150 -2.62 -4.97 13.89
CA ASP A 150 -2.16 -6.35 13.96
C ASP A 150 -0.63 -6.45 14.15
N PHE A 151 0.07 -5.31 14.12
CA PHE A 151 1.53 -5.21 14.21
C PHE A 151 1.95 -4.42 15.44
N THR A 152 3.12 -4.76 15.98
CA THR A 152 3.66 -4.10 17.18
C THR A 152 3.99 -2.63 16.95
N ASN A 153 4.44 -2.28 15.75
CA ASN A 153 4.88 -0.92 15.43
C ASN A 153 4.90 -0.66 13.91
N GLN A 154 5.20 0.58 13.52
CA GLN A 154 5.27 1.01 12.12
C GLN A 154 6.39 0.36 11.30
N ILE A 155 7.49 -0.03 11.95
CA ILE A 155 8.63 -0.65 11.28
C ILE A 155 8.22 -2.06 10.84
N ASP A 156 7.60 -2.83 11.72
CA ASP A 156 7.10 -4.17 11.43
C ASP A 156 6.07 -4.14 10.29
N PHE A 157 5.09 -3.22 10.37
CA PHE A 157 4.07 -3.08 9.32
C PHE A 157 4.69 -2.70 7.96
N ALA A 158 5.70 -1.82 7.95
CA ALA A 158 6.42 -1.44 6.74
C ALA A 158 7.27 -2.59 6.17
N GLN A 159 7.97 -3.33 7.03
CA GLN A 159 8.74 -4.52 6.65
C GLN A 159 7.84 -5.60 6.06
N PHE A 160 6.64 -5.79 6.63
CA PHE A 160 5.63 -6.69 6.09
C PHE A 160 5.15 -6.28 4.70
N GLY A 161 4.90 -4.98 4.48
CA GLY A 161 4.58 -4.46 3.14
C GLY A 161 5.70 -4.70 2.11
N LYS A 162 6.96 -4.55 2.53
CA LYS A 162 8.12 -4.85 1.68
C LYS A 162 8.21 -6.35 1.35
N ALA A 163 7.98 -7.22 2.34
CA ALA A 163 7.95 -8.67 2.16
C ALA A 163 6.85 -9.10 1.18
N PHE A 164 5.66 -8.46 1.25
CA PHE A 164 4.57 -8.64 0.29
C PHE A 164 5.02 -8.45 -1.15
N ASN A 165 5.65 -7.30 -1.43
CA ASN A 165 6.17 -6.98 -2.77
C ASN A 165 7.29 -7.93 -3.21
N ALA A 166 8.17 -8.32 -2.28
CA ALA A 166 9.27 -9.25 -2.56
C ALA A 166 8.76 -10.66 -2.87
N TYR A 167 7.74 -11.12 -2.16
CA TYR A 167 7.07 -12.39 -2.43
C TYR A 167 6.38 -12.35 -3.79
N ALA A 168 5.59 -11.30 -4.06
CA ALA A 168 4.86 -11.13 -5.31
C ALA A 168 5.78 -11.18 -6.54
N VAL A 169 6.83 -10.37 -6.56
CA VAL A 169 7.76 -10.32 -7.70
C VAL A 169 8.47 -11.64 -7.93
N LYS A 170 8.86 -12.35 -6.85
CA LYS A 170 9.53 -13.64 -6.92
C LYS A 170 8.57 -14.72 -7.46
N ALA A 171 7.34 -14.74 -6.97
CA ALA A 171 6.33 -15.71 -7.38
C ALA A 171 5.93 -15.55 -8.86
N LEU A 172 5.80 -14.30 -9.32
CA LEU A 172 5.22 -13.99 -10.64
C LEU A 172 6.26 -13.87 -11.76
N PHE A 173 7.41 -13.24 -11.48
CA PHE A 173 8.29 -12.75 -12.54
C PHE A 173 9.74 -13.22 -12.44
N ALA A 174 10.04 -14.19 -11.59
CA ALA A 174 11.37 -14.80 -11.52
C ALA A 174 11.80 -15.43 -12.87
N LYS A 175 10.82 -15.89 -13.68
CA LYS A 175 11.05 -16.53 -14.98
C LYS A 175 10.53 -15.72 -16.16
N LEU A 176 10.08 -14.47 -15.95
CA LEU A 176 9.54 -13.64 -17.02
C LEU A 176 10.69 -13.21 -17.95
N PRO A 177 10.65 -13.53 -19.26
CA PRO A 177 11.58 -12.97 -20.23
C PRO A 177 11.47 -11.44 -20.23
N ARG A 178 12.61 -10.75 -20.14
CA ARG A 178 12.66 -9.28 -20.04
C ARG A 178 12.75 -8.60 -21.40
N ASP A 179 12.90 -9.38 -22.46
CA ASP A 179 12.86 -8.99 -23.86
C ASP A 179 11.50 -9.27 -24.48
N ALA A 180 11.18 -8.55 -25.56
CA ALA A 180 9.98 -8.76 -26.38
C ALA A 180 8.65 -8.83 -25.60
N LEU A 181 8.50 -8.01 -24.54
CA LEU A 181 7.25 -7.89 -23.79
C LEU A 181 6.17 -7.13 -24.56
N GLU A 182 6.58 -6.11 -25.32
CA GLU A 182 5.68 -5.29 -26.14
C GLU A 182 4.94 -6.12 -27.19
N GLY A 183 3.67 -5.79 -27.41
CA GLY A 183 2.76 -6.50 -28.30
C GLY A 183 2.06 -7.71 -27.68
N ARG A 184 2.57 -8.25 -26.56
CA ARG A 184 1.95 -9.38 -25.84
C ARG A 184 0.71 -8.92 -25.07
N THR A 185 -0.20 -9.84 -24.79
CA THR A 185 -1.32 -9.61 -23.86
C THR A 185 -0.85 -9.78 -22.42
N ALA A 186 -1.31 -8.91 -21.52
CA ALA A 186 -1.18 -9.07 -20.08
C ALA A 186 -2.57 -9.30 -19.46
N LYS A 187 -2.67 -10.28 -18.56
CA LYS A 187 -3.79 -10.44 -17.62
C LYS A 187 -3.24 -10.40 -16.21
N VAL A 188 -3.66 -9.43 -15.42
CA VAL A 188 -3.06 -9.13 -14.13
C VAL A 188 -4.16 -8.94 -13.11
N LEU A 189 -4.07 -9.67 -12.00
CA LEU A 189 -4.79 -9.38 -10.77
C LEU A 189 -3.83 -8.62 -9.86
N GLY A 190 -4.23 -7.44 -9.37
CA GLY A 190 -3.36 -6.65 -8.51
C GLY A 190 -4.11 -5.57 -7.75
N ALA A 191 -3.36 -4.65 -7.18
CA ALA A 191 -3.90 -3.47 -6.53
C ALA A 191 -3.10 -2.21 -6.89
N TYR A 192 -3.76 -1.06 -6.85
CA TYR A 192 -3.10 0.23 -6.98
C TYR A 192 -3.67 1.23 -5.97
N THR A 193 -2.84 2.18 -5.57
CA THR A 193 -3.24 3.31 -4.73
C THR A 193 -3.69 4.46 -5.62
N LEU A 194 -4.81 5.09 -5.28
CA LEU A 194 -5.28 6.28 -5.97
C LEU A 194 -4.38 7.47 -5.64
N GLU A 195 -3.61 7.91 -6.63
CA GLU A 195 -2.77 9.09 -6.52
C GLU A 195 -3.41 10.27 -7.25
N SER A 196 -3.20 11.48 -6.74
CA SER A 196 -3.57 12.72 -7.43
C SER A 196 -2.48 13.07 -8.42
N GLY A 197 -2.74 12.95 -9.72
CA GLY A 197 -1.75 13.26 -10.75
C GLY A 197 -2.19 12.86 -12.16
N GLN A 198 -1.30 13.10 -13.12
CA GLN A 198 -1.46 12.66 -14.51
C GLN A 198 -0.72 11.34 -14.79
N ASP A 199 0.00 10.81 -13.80
CA ASP A 199 0.71 9.56 -13.93
C ASP A 199 -0.26 8.39 -14.07
N LEU A 200 0.18 7.36 -14.81
CA LEU A 200 -0.58 6.12 -14.94
C LEU A 200 -0.72 5.45 -13.57
N PRO A 201 -1.91 4.92 -13.22
CA PRO A 201 -2.09 4.06 -12.06
C PRO A 201 -1.05 2.94 -12.00
N LEU A 202 -0.24 2.95 -10.94
CA LEU A 202 0.83 1.98 -10.73
C LEU A 202 0.28 0.74 -10.02
N VAL A 203 0.08 -0.33 -10.79
CA VAL A 203 -0.49 -1.60 -10.32
C VAL A 203 0.61 -2.52 -9.82
N THR A 204 0.47 -2.98 -8.58
CA THR A 204 1.28 -4.05 -7.99
C THR A 204 0.54 -5.38 -8.15
N PRO A 205 1.10 -6.34 -8.91
CA PRO A 205 0.40 -7.59 -9.22
C PRO A 205 0.53 -8.64 -8.11
N ALA A 206 -0.55 -9.39 -7.89
CA ALA A 206 -0.59 -10.61 -7.08
C ALA A 206 -0.73 -11.89 -7.92
N GLU A 207 -1.31 -11.78 -9.11
CA GLU A 207 -1.26 -12.79 -10.18
C GLU A 207 -0.98 -12.10 -11.52
N ALA A 208 -0.27 -12.78 -12.41
CA ALA A 208 0.02 -12.27 -13.74
C ALA A 208 0.19 -13.41 -14.74
N GLU A 209 -0.47 -13.27 -15.89
CA GLU A 209 -0.29 -14.11 -17.07
C GLU A 209 0.11 -13.21 -18.25
N ILE A 210 1.25 -13.49 -18.85
CA ILE A 210 1.72 -12.77 -20.05
C ILE A 210 1.59 -13.71 -21.24
N GLY A 211 0.67 -13.39 -22.16
CA GLY A 211 0.36 -14.15 -23.37
C GLY A 211 1.59 -14.33 -24.26
N ARG A 212 1.59 -15.26 -25.22
CA ARG A 212 2.80 -15.58 -26.01
C ARG A 212 3.33 -14.39 -26.82
N LYS A 213 4.61 -14.47 -27.22
CA LYS A 213 5.20 -13.52 -28.18
C LYS A 213 4.35 -13.51 -29.47
N PRO A 214 4.01 -12.34 -30.04
CA PRO A 214 3.33 -12.25 -31.33
C PRO A 214 4.14 -12.87 -32.47
#